data_AF-A0A932WVW8-F1
#
_entry.id   AF-A0A932WVW8-F1
#
_cell.length_a   1.000
_cell.length_b   1.000
_cell.length_c   1.000
_cell.angle_alpha   90.00
_cell.angle_beta   90.00
_cell.angle_gamma   90.00
#
_symmetry.space_group_name_H-M   'P 1'
#
loop_
_entity.id
_entity.type
_entity.pdbx_description
1 polymer ?
#
loop_
_entity_poly.entity_id
_entity_poly.type
_entity_poly.pdbx_seq_one_letter_code
_entity_poly.pdbx_strand_id
1 'polypeptide(L)' 'GIPNDVIEHIFESRFTTKGEIQGTGIGLYMSKEIIFKHMSGSIDVKNETFIYDDISYCGAEFTIKIPILLHS' A
#
# COMPACT_ATOMS: atom_id res chain seq x y z
N GLY A 1 -7.70 5.83 -7.56
CA GLY A 1 -7.53 5.34 -6.19
C GLY A 1 -7.88 3.86 -6.06
N ILE A 2 -8.12 3.40 -4.83
CA ILE A 2 -8.53 2.05 -4.42
C ILE A 2 -9.98 2.12 -3.93
N PRO A 3 -10.89 1.24 -4.36
CA PRO A 3 -12.26 1.21 -3.84
C PRO A 3 -12.29 1.01 -2.31
N ASN A 4 -13.19 1.72 -1.60
CA ASN A 4 -13.22 1.73 -0.13
C ASN A 4 -13.59 0.36 0.48
N ASP A 5 -14.36 -0.44 -0.26
CA ASP A 5 -14.77 -1.80 0.09
C ASP A 5 -13.62 -2.82 0.03
N VAL A 6 -12.50 -2.48 -0.62
CA VAL A 6 -11.35 -3.38 -0.73
C VAL A 6 -10.09 -2.88 -0.05
N ILE A 7 -10.06 -1.61 0.38
CA ILE A 7 -8.83 -0.96 0.86
C ILE A 7 -8.23 -1.65 2.09
N GLU A 8 -9.06 -2.22 2.95
CA GLU A 8 -8.61 -2.97 4.14
C GLU A 8 -8.04 -4.35 3.81
N HIS A 9 -8.44 -4.92 2.67
CA HIS A 9 -8.05 -6.26 2.25
C HIS A 9 -6.80 -6.28 1.36
N ILE A 10 -6.32 -5.13 0.85
CA ILE A 10 -5.25 -5.11 -0.18
C ILE A 10 -3.91 -5.69 0.28
N PHE A 11 -3.69 -5.77 1.60
CA PHE A 11 -2.49 -6.36 2.19
C PHE A 11 -2.67 -7.83 2.57
N GLU A 12 -3.85 -8.41 2.37
CA GLU A 12 -4.07 -9.84 2.57
C GLU A 12 -3.38 -10.64 1.47
N SER A 13 -2.86 -11.81 1.86
CA SER A 13 -2.22 -12.71 0.91
C SER A 13 -3.23 -13.18 -0.15
N ARG A 14 -2.82 -13.13 -1.43
CA ARG A 14 -3.62 -13.53 -2.60
C ARG A 14 -4.84 -12.65 -2.88
N PHE A 15 -5.00 -11.53 -2.19
CA PHE A 15 -6.03 -10.55 -2.54
C PHE A 15 -5.69 -9.87 -3.88
N THR A 16 -6.63 -9.89 -4.84
CA THR A 16 -6.48 -9.23 -6.14
C THR A 16 -7.84 -8.90 -6.75
N THR A 17 -7.94 -7.75 -7.44
CA THR A 17 -9.11 -7.38 -8.24
C THR A 17 -8.96 -7.72 -9.73
N LYS A 18 -7.77 -8.21 -10.15
CA LYS A 18 -7.47 -8.55 -11.54
C LYS A 18 -7.81 -10.00 -11.92
N GLY A 19 -8.39 -10.76 -10.98
CA GLY A 19 -8.62 -12.21 -11.12
C GLY A 19 -7.33 -13.03 -11.01
N GLU A 20 -7.48 -14.34 -10.75
CA GLU A 20 -6.35 -15.24 -10.42
C GLU A 20 -5.32 -15.38 -11.55
N ILE A 21 -5.75 -15.23 -12.80
CA ILE A 21 -4.90 -15.40 -14.00
C ILE A 21 -3.98 -14.19 -14.22
N GLN A 22 -4.39 -12.98 -13.79
CA GLN A 22 -3.64 -11.74 -14.07
C GLN A 22 -3.02 -11.10 -12.82
N GLY A 23 -3.38 -11.54 -11.62
CA GLY A 23 -2.80 -11.04 -10.38
C GLY A 23 -2.64 -12.15 -9.35
N THR A 24 -1.41 -12.35 -8.88
CA THR A 24 -1.10 -13.32 -7.81
C THR A 24 -1.51 -12.83 -6.43
N GLY A 25 -1.73 -11.52 -6.25
CA GLY A 25 -2.10 -10.92 -4.97
C GLY A 25 -1.03 -11.01 -3.87
N ILE A 26 0.24 -11.23 -4.23
CA ILE A 26 1.32 -11.40 -3.25
C ILE A 26 2.15 -10.14 -3.01
N GLY A 27 2.16 -9.17 -3.94
CA GLY A 27 3.10 -8.06 -3.91
C GLY A 27 2.95 -7.13 -2.70
N LEU A 28 1.71 -6.69 -2.42
CA LEU A 28 1.42 -5.82 -1.27
C LEU A 28 1.60 -6.56 0.06
N TYR A 29 1.16 -7.83 0.12
CA TYR A 29 1.41 -8.71 1.25
C TYR A 29 2.92 -8.81 1.56
N MET A 30 3.75 -9.14 0.56
CA MET A 30 5.20 -9.24 0.73
C MET A 30 5.82 -7.90 1.17
N SER A 31 5.35 -6.79 0.61
CA SER A 31 5.84 -5.46 0.99
C SER A 31 5.57 -5.19 2.48
N LYS A 32 4.34 -5.45 2.95
CA LYS A 32 3.98 -5.31 4.37
C LYS A 32 4.82 -6.23 5.25
N GLU A 33 5.01 -7.48 4.86
CA GLU A 33 5.81 -8.45 5.60
C GLU A 33 7.27 -8.02 5.72
N ILE A 34 7.90 -7.54 4.64
CA ILE A 34 9.29 -7.07 4.66
C ILE A 34 9.43 -5.86 5.57
N ILE A 35 8.57 -4.85 5.39
CA ILE A 35 8.59 -3.61 6.16
C ILE A 35 8.39 -3.91 7.64
N PHE A 36 7.42 -4.76 7.97
CA PHE A 36 7.13 -5.11 9.36
C PHE A 36 8.23 -5.99 10.00
N LYS A 37 8.59 -7.11 9.37
CA LYS A 37 9.47 -8.13 9.96
C LYS A 37 10.96 -7.78 9.89
N HIS A 38 11.39 -7.07 8.85
CA HIS A 38 12.82 -6.83 8.60
C HIS A 38 13.23 -5.38 8.81
N MET A 39 12.28 -4.44 8.77
CA MET A 39 12.58 -3.00 8.89
C MET A 39 11.99 -2.39 10.16
N SER A 40 11.27 -3.17 10.99
CA SER A 40 10.52 -2.68 12.16
C SER A 40 9.63 -1.47 11.81
N GLY A 41 9.16 -1.42 10.57
CA GLY A 41 8.40 -0.31 10.02
C GLY A 41 6.91 -0.61 9.91
N SER A 42 6.19 0.33 9.31
CA SER A 42 4.79 0.17 8.94
C SER A 42 4.54 0.70 7.53
N ILE A 43 3.50 0.17 6.89
CA ILE A 43 2.99 0.64 5.60
C ILE A 43 1.50 0.92 5.74
N ASP A 44 1.10 2.12 5.32
CA ASP A 44 -0.28 2.60 5.32
C ASP A 44 -0.70 2.95 3.88
N VAL A 45 -2.01 2.95 3.63
CA VAL A 45 -2.59 3.33 2.34
C VAL A 45 -3.81 4.23 2.54
N LYS A 46 -3.99 5.21 1.67
CA LYS A 46 -5.24 5.98 1.56
C LYS A 46 -5.45 6.43 0.12
N ASN A 47 -6.69 6.82 -0.21
CA ASN A 47 -6.93 7.59 -1.41
C ASN A 47 -6.62 9.06 -1.14
N GLU A 48 -5.89 9.70 -2.05
CA GLU A 48 -5.53 11.11 -1.95
C GLU A 48 -5.96 11.84 -3.22
N THR A 49 -6.53 13.04 -3.05
CA THR A 49 -6.92 13.91 -4.17
C THR A 49 -5.87 15.00 -4.33
N PHE A 50 -5.38 15.20 -5.56
CA PHE A 50 -4.37 16.21 -5.88
C PHE A 50 -4.71 16.91 -7.19
N ILE A 51 -4.15 18.12 -7.38
CA ILE A 51 -4.36 18.93 -8.59
C ILE A 51 -3.09 18.87 -9.44
N TYR A 52 -3.26 18.62 -10.74
CA TYR A 52 -2.20 18.66 -11.74
C TYR A 52 -2.75 19.32 -13.01
N ASP A 53 -2.06 20.33 -13.55
CA ASP A 53 -2.52 21.15 -14.70
C ASP A 53 -3.97 21.64 -14.55
N ASP A 54 -4.31 22.20 -13.38
CA ASP A 54 -5.66 22.66 -13.02
C ASP A 54 -6.77 21.59 -13.05
N ILE A 55 -6.39 20.30 -13.17
CA ILE A 55 -7.31 19.16 -13.17
C ILE A 55 -7.17 18.40 -11.84
N SER A 56 -8.31 18.05 -11.24
CA SER A 56 -8.37 17.24 -10.01
C SER A 56 -8.26 15.74 -10.33
N TYR A 57 -7.36 15.05 -9.64
CA TYR A 57 -7.12 13.60 -9.75
C TYR A 57 -7.22 12.92 -8.39
N CYS A 58 -7.64 11.64 -8.38
CA CYS A 58 -7.69 10.82 -7.18
C CYS A 58 -6.84 9.55 -7.34
N GLY A 59 -5.77 9.46 -6.55
CA GLY A 59 -4.77 8.40 -6.58
C GLY A 59 -4.76 7.57 -5.30
N ALA A 60 -4.00 6.47 -5.31
CA ALA A 60 -3.65 5.73 -4.10
C ALA A 60 -2.31 6.27 -3.58
N GLU A 61 -2.25 6.65 -2.32
CA GLU A 61 -1.03 7.06 -1.64
C GLU A 61 -0.61 5.95 -0.67
N PHE A 62 0.60 5.42 -0.84
CA PHE A 62 1.23 4.47 0.06
C PHE A 62 2.30 5.18 0.88
N THR A 63 2.22 5.07 2.20
CA THR A 63 3.18 5.68 3.12
C THR A 63 3.94 4.60 3.86
N ILE A 64 5.27 4.63 3.82
CA ILE A 64 6.15 3.72 4.55
C ILE A 64 6.85 4.50 5.67
N LYS A 65 6.73 4.02 6.91
CA LYS A 65 7.39 4.61 8.09
C LYS A 65 8.42 3.62 8.62
N ILE A 66 9.69 4.02 8.63
CA ILE A 66 10.81 3.21 9.12
C ILE A 66 11.44 3.92 10.31
N PRO A 67 11.58 3.27 11.48
CA PRO A 67 12.25 3.87 12.62
C PRO A 67 13.75 4.04 12.35
N ILE A 68 14.28 5.20 12.71
CA ILE A 68 15.73 5.43 12.73
C ILE A 68 16.24 5.00 14.11
N LEU A 69 17.07 3.96 14.16
CA LEU A 69 17.80 3.61 15.38
C LEU A 69 18.99 4.56 15.49
N LEU A 70 18.85 5.61 16.29
CA LEU A 70 19.99 6.42 16.69
C LEU A 70 20.77 5.64 17.76
N HIS A 71 21.96 5.15 17.40
CA HIS A 71 22.92 4.63 18.37
C HIS A 71 23.53 5.81 19.13
N SER A 72 23.18 5.93 20.41
CA SER A 72 23.84 6.78 21.41
C SER A 72 24.94 6.03 22.13
#